data_AF-A0A960YBT4-F1
#
_entry.id   AF-A0A960YBT4-F1
#
_cell.length_a   1.000
_cell.length_b   1.000
_cell.length_c   1.000
_cell.angle_alpha   90.00
_cell.angle_beta   90.00
_cell.angle_gamma   90.00
#
_symmetry.space_group_name_H-M   'P 1'
#
loop_
_entity.id
_entity.type
_entity.pdbx_description
1 polymer ?
#
loop_
_entity_poly.entity_id
_entity_poly.type
_entity_poly.pdbx_seq_one_letter_code
_entity_poly.pdbx_strand_id
1 'polypeptide(L)'
;MIIRILSFFLFINSIFLYAEKVDLQISIKNGTKNIAGRAETLRILDLSSGMTPIFTRENVSGKFTLKNIEVPEKAPVLIQLS
;
A
#
# COMPACT_ATOMS: atom_id res chain seq x y z
N MET A 1 -38.00 -21.42 -4.73
CA MET A 1 -36.88 -21.17 -5.68
C MET A 1 -36.34 -19.75 -5.58
N ILE A 2 -37.21 -18.72 -5.48
CA ILE A 2 -36.84 -17.29 -5.32
C ILE A 2 -35.89 -17.01 -4.14
N ILE A 3 -36.10 -17.64 -2.98
CA ILE A 3 -35.23 -17.43 -1.79
C ILE A 3 -33.79 -17.89 -2.04
N ARG A 4 -33.58 -19.00 -2.78
CA ARG A 4 -32.23 -19.50 -3.08
C ARG A 4 -31.46 -18.59 -4.04
N ILE A 5 -32.16 -17.94 -4.96
CA ILE A 5 -31.58 -16.97 -5.91
C ILE A 5 -31.16 -15.70 -5.17
N LEU A 6 -31.99 -15.23 -4.22
CA LEU A 6 -31.68 -14.05 -3.42
C LEU A 6 -30.48 -14.28 -2.48
N SER A 7 -30.37 -15.47 -1.87
CA SER A 7 -29.21 -15.85 -1.07
C SER A 7 -27.91 -15.94 -1.89
N PHE A 8 -28.00 -16.38 -3.15
CA PHE A 8 -26.85 -16.40 -4.05
C PHE A 8 -26.39 -14.98 -4.41
N PHE A 9 -27.32 -14.04 -4.62
CA PHE A 9 -27.00 -12.66 -4.97
C PHE A 9 -26.34 -11.87 -3.82
N LEU A 10 -26.70 -12.16 -2.56
CA LEU A 10 -26.05 -11.58 -1.38
C LEU A 10 -24.60 -12.05 -1.21
N PHE A 11 -24.26 -13.26 -1.67
CA PHE A 11 -22.89 -13.80 -1.61
C PHE A 11 -21.94 -13.19 -2.64
N ILE A 12 -22.44 -12.64 -3.74
CA ILE A 12 -21.58 -12.08 -4.80
C ILE A 12 -21.09 -10.67 -4.42
N ASN A 13 -21.88 -9.93 -3.62
CA ASN A 13 -21.54 -8.57 -3.21
C ASN A 13 -20.40 -8.50 -2.17
N SER A 14 -20.13 -9.58 -1.43
CA SER A 14 -19.03 -9.62 -0.45
C SER A 14 -17.65 -9.84 -1.06
N ILE A 15 -17.54 -10.07 -2.37
CA ILE A 15 -16.27 -10.39 -3.06
C ILE A 15 -15.54 -9.13 -3.53
N PHE A 16 -16.19 -7.96 -3.50
CA PHE A 16 -15.57 -6.72 -3.91
C PHE A 16 -14.74 -6.10 -2.76
N LEU A 17 -13.56 -6.68 -2.51
CA LEU A 17 -12.47 -6.01 -1.81
C LEU A 17 -11.88 -4.98 -2.78
N TYR A 18 -12.37 -3.75 -2.75
CA TYR A 18 -11.85 -2.67 -3.60
C TYR A 18 -10.54 -2.16 -2.99
N ALA A 19 -9.41 -2.42 -3.65
CA ALA A 19 -8.15 -1.79 -3.29
C ALA A 19 -8.30 -0.26 -3.32
N GLU A 20 -7.93 0.42 -2.24
CA GLU A 20 -7.96 1.87 -2.16
C GLU A 20 -6.75 2.43 -2.92
N LYS A 21 -6.98 3.36 -3.84
CA LYS A 21 -5.89 4.08 -4.52
C LYS A 21 -5.54 5.31 -3.71
N VAL A 22 -4.32 5.34 -3.18
CA VAL A 22 -3.83 6.44 -2.35
C VAL A 22 -2.59 7.10 -2.96
N ASP A 23 -2.49 8.41 -2.77
CA ASP A 23 -1.29 9.18 -3.08
C ASP A 23 -0.46 9.34 -1.79
N LEU A 24 0.79 8.89 -1.81
CA LEU A 24 1.70 8.96 -0.66
C LEU A 24 2.77 10.02 -0.87
N GLN A 25 2.78 11.04 0.00
CA GLN A 25 3.84 12.03 0.04
C GLN A 25 4.93 11.59 1.01
N ILE A 26 6.15 11.39 0.51
CA ILE A 26 7.27 10.84 1.25
C ILE A 26 8.40 11.87 1.32
N SER A 27 9.01 12.01 2.50
CA SER A 27 10.15 12.90 2.75
C SER A 27 11.23 12.15 3.53
N ILE A 28 12.34 11.83 2.88
CA ILE A 28 13.50 11.19 3.51
C ILE A 28 14.47 12.28 3.97
N LYS A 29 14.83 12.27 5.26
CA LYS A 29 15.77 13.22 5.87
C LYS A 29 16.93 12.49 6.53
N ASN A 30 18.13 13.07 6.47
CA ASN A 30 19.27 12.63 7.25
C ASN A 30 19.17 13.22 8.66
N GLY A 31 18.98 12.37 9.66
CA GLY A 31 18.79 12.78 11.06
C GLY A 31 19.99 13.48 11.70
N THR A 32 21.20 13.33 11.13
CA THR A 32 22.44 13.94 11.67
C THR A 32 22.78 15.28 11.04
N LYS A 33 22.51 15.42 9.72
CA LYS A 33 22.93 16.58 8.93
C LYS A 33 21.77 17.52 8.58
N ASN A 34 20.53 17.16 8.93
CA ASN A 34 19.31 17.90 8.58
C ASN A 34 19.17 18.20 7.07
N ILE A 35 19.81 17.38 6.23
CA ILE A 35 19.75 17.45 4.76
C ILE A 35 18.82 16.36 4.21
N ALA A 36 18.61 16.34 2.90
CA ALA A 36 17.93 15.24 2.21
C ALA A 36 18.58 13.89 2.55
N GLY A 37 17.78 12.94 3.01
CA GLY A 37 18.21 11.57 3.23
C GLY A 37 18.12 10.77 1.93
N ARG A 38 18.79 9.62 1.93
CA ARG A 38 18.83 8.67 0.81
C ARG A 38 18.63 7.26 1.36
N ALA A 39 17.94 6.43 0.59
CA ALA A 39 17.83 4.99 0.83
C ALA A 39 18.07 4.25 -0.49
N GLU A 40 18.63 3.05 -0.40
CA GLU A 40 18.86 2.18 -1.55
C GLU A 40 17.53 1.64 -2.07
N THR A 41 16.64 1.24 -1.16
CA THR A 41 15.32 0.73 -1.52
C THR A 41 14.23 1.27 -0.61
N LEU A 42 13.11 1.67 -1.21
CA LEU A 42 11.82 1.88 -0.57
C LEU A 42 10.89 0.74 -0.94
N ARG A 43 10.30 0.08 0.05
CA ARG A 43 9.25 -0.93 -0.14
C ARG A 43 8.00 -0.55 0.63
N ILE A 44 6.84 -0.82 0.06
CA ILE A 44 5.58 -0.85 0.78
C ILE A 44 5.16 -2.31 0.81
N LEU A 45 4.95 -2.83 2.02
CA LEU A 45 4.60 -4.21 2.25
C LEU A 45 3.17 -4.28 2.80
N ASP A 46 2.37 -5.21 2.28
CA ASP A 46 1.12 -5.60 2.89
C ASP A 46 1.39 -6.63 4.00
N LEU A 47 1.06 -6.27 5.24
CA LEU A 47 1.28 -7.13 6.39
C LEU A 47 0.24 -8.25 6.49
N SER A 48 -0.94 -8.09 5.91
CA SER A 48 -2.00 -9.11 5.94
C SER A 48 -1.68 -10.31 5.04
N SER A 49 -1.00 -10.06 3.92
CA SER A 49 -0.59 -11.09 2.95
C SER A 49 0.83 -11.62 3.19
N GLY A 50 1.25 -11.75 4.45
CA GLY A 50 2.56 -12.33 4.79
C GLY A 50 3.77 -11.44 4.46
N MET A 51 3.64 -10.12 4.63
CA MET A 51 4.69 -9.12 4.33
C MET A 51 5.08 -9.08 2.85
N THR A 52 4.11 -9.26 1.95
CA THR A 52 4.34 -9.22 0.51
C THR A 52 4.56 -7.77 0.04
N PRO A 53 5.59 -7.49 -0.77
CA PRO A 53 5.79 -6.15 -1.32
C PRO A 53 4.72 -5.81 -2.35
N ILE A 54 3.96 -4.75 -2.09
CA ILE A 54 2.96 -4.17 -3.01
C ILE A 54 3.55 -3.04 -3.84
N PHE A 55 4.66 -2.44 -3.38
CA PHE A 55 5.41 -1.44 -4.14
C PHE A 55 6.90 -1.52 -3.81
N THR A 56 7.76 -1.32 -4.80
CA THR A 56 9.22 -1.23 -4.61
C THR A 56 9.80 -0.14 -5.51
N ARG A 57 10.71 0.66 -4.96
CA ARG A 57 11.45 1.69 -5.70
C ARG A 57 12.89 1.76 -5.21
N GLU A 58 13.83 1.78 -6.14
CA GLU A 58 15.25 1.87 -5.85
C GLU A 58 15.75 3.32 -5.91
N ASN A 59 16.88 3.56 -5.25
CA ASN A 59 17.65 4.81 -5.27
C ASN A 59 16.80 6.05 -4.95
N VAL A 60 16.04 6.00 -3.86
CA VAL A 60 15.16 7.11 -3.44
C VAL A 60 15.91 8.13 -2.58
N SER A 61 15.58 9.41 -2.76
CA SER A 61 16.14 10.48 -1.93
C SER A 61 15.20 11.67 -1.85
N GLY A 62 15.35 12.46 -0.79
CA GLY A 62 14.64 13.73 -0.62
C GLY A 62 13.13 13.58 -0.52
N LYS A 63 12.40 14.48 -1.19
CA LYS A 63 10.93 14.55 -1.17
C LYS A 63 10.34 14.11 -2.51
N PHE A 64 9.36 13.23 -2.47
CA PHE A 64 8.67 12.75 -3.66
C PHE A 64 7.25 12.28 -3.32
N THR A 65 6.43 12.17 -4.35
CA THR A 65 5.07 11.63 -4.24
C THR A 65 4.98 10.34 -5.03
N LEU A 66 4.44 9.30 -4.41
CA LEU A 66 3.97 8.10 -5.09
C LEU A 66 2.49 8.28 -5.37
N LYS A 67 2.07 8.08 -6.62
CA LYS A 67 0.67 8.29 -7.03
C LYS A 67 -0.02 6.96 -7.28
N ASN A 68 -1.31 6.91 -6.97
CA ASN A 68 -2.19 5.76 -7.26
C ASN A 68 -1.62 4.43 -6.73
N ILE A 69 -1.05 4.43 -5.53
CA ILE A 69 -0.61 3.18 -4.91
C ILE A 69 -1.84 2.40 -4.50
N GLU A 70 -1.95 1.17 -4.99
CA GLU A 70 -3.03 0.25 -4.63
C GLU A 70 -2.70 -0.36 -3.27
N VAL A 71 -3.44 0.06 -2.25
CA VAL A 71 -3.31 -0.43 -0.88
C VAL A 71 -4.51 -1.33 -0.58
N PRO A 72 -4.29 -2.54 -0.04
CA PRO A 72 -5.39 -3.41 0.34
C PRO A 72 -6.28 -2.74 1.40
N GLU A 73 -7.59 -2.77 1.15
CA GLU A 73 -8.58 -2.10 2.01
C GLU A 73 -8.53 -2.68 3.43
N LYS A 74 -8.46 -1.80 4.44
CA LYS A 74 -8.44 -2.16 5.87
C LYS A 74 -7.25 -3.06 6.28
N ALA A 75 -6.25 -3.22 5.41
CA ALA A 75 -5.06 -3.99 5.73
C ALA A 75 -3.94 -3.06 6.24
N PRO A 76 -3.21 -3.45 7.30
CA PRO A 76 -2.06 -2.69 7.75
C PRO A 76 -0.92 -2.83 6.73
N VAL A 77 -0.32 -1.70 6.37
CA VAL A 77 0.85 -1.63 5.48
C VAL A 77 2.09 -1.14 6.22
N LEU A 78 3.25 -1.63 5.81
CA LEU A 78 4.56 -1.20 6.31
C LEU A 78 5.33 -0.49 5.20
N ILE A 79 5.85 0.70 5.52
CA ILE A 79 6.83 1.39 4.67
C ILE A 79 8.22 1.05 5.19
N GLN A 80 9.01 0.35 4.37
CA GLN A 80 10.38 -0.05 4.68
C GLN A 80 11.37 0.76 3.84
N LEU A 81 12.44 1.24 4.51
CA LEU A 81 13.60 1.86 3.90
C LEU A 81 14.84 1.02 4.25
N SER A 82 15.66 0.72 3.25
CA SER A 82 16.99 0.09 3.40
C SER A 82 18.03 0.89 2.65
#